data_AF-A0A6B3HAH1-F1
#
_entry.id   AF-A0A6B3HAH1-F1
#
_cell.length_a   1.000
_cell.length_b   1.000
_cell.length_c   1.000
_cell.angle_alpha   90.00
_cell.angle_beta   90.00
_cell.angle_gamma   90.00
#
_symmetry.space_group_name_H-M   'P 1'
#
loop_
_entity.id
_entity.type
_entity.pdbx_description
1 polymer ?
#
loop_
_entity_poly.entity_id
_entity_poly.type
_entity_poly.pdbx_seq_one_letter_code
_entity_poly.pdbx_strand_id
1 'polypeptide(L)'
;LARPKYVIAPSSAVSAPTCAATPSTKGCRILEYQYATATTASATSLGTVAGQVSGLRLWTTLPGASTSTATAVSQYAYDSQGRLREQWDPRISPALKTSYTYDSADRVLTQTPPGELPWTFKYGKVGSNAVAGEGMMLALSRPTLKAGTKDEQDGNKAVTSLVYEVPLSGDKAPNAVSPNQAAQWSQTDAPTDATAVFPA
;
A
#
# COMPACT_ATOMS: atom_id res chain seq x y z
N LEU A 1 1.65 4.67 -22.99
CA LEU A 1 0.64 4.69 -21.90
C LEU A 1 0.26 6.13 -21.60
N ALA A 2 -1.04 6.41 -21.44
CA ALA A 2 -1.48 7.69 -20.87
C ALA A 2 -1.24 7.68 -19.36
N ARG A 3 -0.65 8.75 -18.82
CA ARG A 3 -0.44 8.93 -17.37
C ARG A 3 -1.63 9.72 -16.79
N PRO A 4 -2.35 9.20 -15.78
CA PRO A 4 -3.46 9.94 -15.16
C PRO A 4 -2.99 11.28 -14.61
N LYS A 5 -3.55 12.39 -15.08
CA LYS A 5 -3.21 13.73 -14.58
C LYS A 5 -4.12 14.15 -13.42
N TYR A 6 -5.42 13.88 -13.55
CA TYR A 6 -6.45 14.33 -12.62
C TYR A 6 -7.46 13.22 -12.31
N VAL A 7 -7.90 13.15 -11.06
CA VAL A 7 -9.20 12.58 -10.67
C VAL A 7 -10.09 13.76 -10.28
N ILE A 8 -11.18 13.94 -11.02
CA ILE A 8 -12.05 15.13 -10.92
C ILE A 8 -13.39 14.70 -10.34
N ALA A 9 -13.78 15.29 -9.22
CA ALA A 9 -15.07 15.06 -8.56
C ALA A 9 -15.67 16.42 -8.17
N PRO A 10 -16.12 17.22 -9.15
CA PRO A 10 -16.53 18.59 -8.91
C PRO A 10 -17.86 18.67 -8.14
N SER A 11 -18.17 19.84 -7.60
CA SER A 11 -19.54 20.10 -7.12
C SER A 11 -20.52 20.22 -8.29
N SER A 12 -21.82 20.20 -8.00
CA SER A 12 -22.87 20.43 -9.01
C SER A 12 -22.83 21.80 -9.67
N ALA A 13 -22.04 22.75 -9.14
CA ALA A 13 -21.93 24.11 -9.66
C ALA A 13 -20.91 24.26 -10.81
N VAL A 14 -20.09 23.24 -11.10
CA VAL A 14 -19.05 23.31 -12.14
C VAL A 14 -18.86 21.97 -12.85
N SER A 15 -18.64 22.02 -14.16
CA SER A 15 -18.44 20.81 -14.97
C SER A 15 -17.04 20.22 -14.81
N ALA A 16 -16.89 18.90 -14.99
CA ALA A 16 -15.59 18.25 -14.99
C ALA A 16 -14.63 18.79 -16.09
N PRO A 17 -15.07 19.06 -17.34
CA PRO A 17 -14.23 19.72 -18.33
C PRO A 17 -13.71 21.10 -17.90
N THR A 18 -14.54 21.92 -17.26
CA THR A 18 -14.11 23.22 -16.71
C THR A 18 -13.02 23.03 -15.66
N CYS A 19 -13.18 22.06 -14.77
CA CYS A 19 -12.17 21.73 -13.76
C CYS A 19 -10.87 21.17 -14.35
N ALA A 20 -10.94 20.41 -15.44
CA ALA A 20 -9.76 19.91 -16.13
C ALA A 20 -8.94 21.04 -16.79
N ALA A 21 -9.62 22.03 -17.37
CA ALA A 21 -9.00 23.17 -18.04
C ALA A 21 -8.52 24.24 -17.03
N THR A 22 -9.29 24.48 -15.97
CA THR A 22 -9.02 25.52 -14.98
C THR A 22 -9.30 24.99 -13.56
N PRO A 23 -8.34 24.24 -12.97
CA PRO A 23 -8.47 23.65 -11.64
C PRO A 23 -8.79 24.63 -10.50
N SER A 24 -8.43 25.91 -10.68
CA SER A 24 -8.68 26.97 -9.71
C SER A 24 -10.14 27.48 -9.70
N THR A 25 -11.00 26.98 -10.59
CA THR A 25 -12.42 27.37 -10.63
C THR A 25 -13.12 26.97 -9.33
N LYS A 26 -13.95 27.88 -8.78
CA LYS A 26 -14.74 27.60 -7.59
C LYS A 26 -15.63 26.37 -7.76
N GLY A 27 -15.63 25.49 -6.76
CA GLY A 27 -16.39 24.24 -6.80
C GLY A 27 -15.63 23.06 -7.43
N CYS A 28 -14.45 23.30 -8.02
CA CYS A 28 -13.60 22.22 -8.47
C CYS A 28 -12.95 21.52 -7.28
N ARG A 29 -13.09 20.19 -7.25
CA ARG A 29 -12.39 19.30 -6.35
C ARG A 29 -11.64 18.26 -7.18
N ILE A 30 -10.32 18.33 -7.13
CA ILE A 30 -9.43 17.58 -8.03
C ILE A 30 -8.28 17.00 -7.24
N LEU A 31 -7.97 15.72 -7.45
CA LEU A 31 -6.69 15.14 -7.07
C LEU A 31 -5.77 15.18 -8.30
N GLU A 32 -4.69 15.94 -8.22
CA GLU A 32 -3.67 16.08 -9.26
C GLU A 32 -2.46 15.21 -8.94
N TYR A 33 -2.06 14.40 -9.93
CA TYR A 33 -0.83 13.63 -9.90
C TYR A 33 0.32 14.47 -10.43
N GLN A 34 1.31 14.71 -9.58
CA GLN A 34 2.52 15.40 -9.98
C GLN A 34 3.57 14.39 -10.41
N TYR A 35 3.96 14.41 -11.67
CA TYR A 35 5.05 13.56 -12.17
C TYR A 35 6.36 14.33 -12.16
N ALA A 36 7.43 13.70 -11.69
CA ALA A 36 8.76 14.29 -11.75
C ALA A 36 9.25 14.41 -13.20
N THR A 37 9.91 15.51 -13.51
CA THR A 37 10.54 15.74 -14.83
C THR A 37 11.99 15.28 -14.87
N ALA A 38 12.62 15.03 -13.71
CA ALA A 38 14.00 14.60 -13.59
C ALA A 38 14.16 13.52 -12.50
N THR A 39 15.18 12.68 -12.68
CA THR A 39 15.61 11.71 -11.66
C THR A 39 16.66 12.36 -10.76
N THR A 40 16.35 12.43 -9.46
CA THR A 40 17.28 12.92 -8.42
C THR A 40 17.68 11.81 -7.43
N ALA A 41 16.99 10.66 -7.47
CA ALA A 41 17.39 9.48 -6.72
C ALA A 41 18.74 8.93 -7.20
N SER A 42 19.59 8.54 -6.25
CA SER A 42 20.92 7.99 -6.50
C SER A 42 21.13 6.69 -5.71
N ALA A 43 22.34 6.12 -5.78
CA ALA A 43 22.69 4.94 -4.98
C ALA A 43 22.67 5.22 -3.46
N THR A 44 22.90 6.48 -3.06
CA THR A 44 23.06 6.87 -1.65
C THR A 44 22.00 7.84 -1.16
N SER A 45 21.16 8.39 -2.05
CA SER A 45 20.12 9.35 -1.71
C SER A 45 18.78 8.99 -2.35
N LEU A 46 17.72 9.05 -1.56
CA LEU A 46 16.37 8.99 -2.08
C LEU A 46 16.03 10.28 -2.82
N GLY A 47 15.15 10.19 -3.81
CA GLY A 47 14.74 11.36 -4.58
C GLY A 47 13.55 11.07 -5.49
N THR A 48 13.37 11.91 -6.50
CA THR A 48 12.37 11.71 -7.54
C THR A 48 12.93 10.85 -8.68
N VAL A 49 12.04 10.25 -9.47
CA VAL A 49 12.39 9.48 -10.67
C VAL A 49 11.57 10.02 -11.82
N ALA A 50 12.23 10.40 -12.93
CA ALA A 50 11.57 11.01 -14.07
C ALA A 50 10.40 10.15 -14.57
N GLY A 51 9.22 10.76 -14.69
CA GLY A 51 8.00 10.09 -15.13
C GLY A 51 7.27 9.26 -14.07
N GLN A 52 7.77 9.21 -12.83
CA GLN A 52 7.04 8.68 -11.67
C GLN A 52 6.37 9.81 -10.87
N VAL A 53 5.36 9.46 -10.07
CA VAL A 53 4.60 10.42 -9.27
C VAL A 53 5.47 10.92 -8.11
N SER A 54 5.87 12.18 -8.09
CA SER A 54 6.59 12.76 -6.95
C SER A 54 5.68 13.25 -5.84
N GLY A 55 4.42 13.55 -6.14
CA GLY A 55 3.46 14.01 -5.14
C GLY A 55 2.03 14.10 -5.65
N LEU A 56 1.11 14.35 -4.73
CA LEU A 56 -0.31 14.62 -4.99
C LEU A 56 -0.69 16.01 -4.51
N ARG A 57 -1.47 16.73 -5.33
CA ARG A 57 -2.11 17.98 -4.94
C ARG A 57 -3.61 17.83 -4.90
N LEU A 58 -4.22 18.29 -3.82
CA LEU A 58 -5.67 18.46 -3.74
C LEU A 58 -6.00 19.91 -4.10
N TRP A 59 -6.80 20.08 -5.15
CA TRP A 59 -7.47 21.34 -5.45
C TRP A 59 -8.84 21.32 -4.76
N THR A 60 -9.11 22.32 -3.93
CA THR A 60 -10.43 22.51 -3.31
C THR A 60 -10.70 23.99 -3.03
N THR A 61 -11.97 24.38 -3.04
CA THR A 61 -12.42 25.68 -2.53
C THR A 61 -12.69 25.56 -1.04
N LEU A 62 -11.99 26.34 -0.21
CA LEU A 62 -12.27 26.43 1.22
C LEU A 62 -13.57 27.23 1.48
N PRO A 63 -14.24 27.05 2.63
CA PRO A 63 -15.40 27.87 3.00
C PRO A 63 -15.09 29.37 2.88
N GLY A 64 -15.98 30.12 2.21
CA GLY A 64 -15.81 31.56 1.98
C GLY A 64 -14.86 31.93 0.83
N ALA A 65 -14.09 30.99 0.27
CA ALA A 65 -13.19 31.29 -0.84
C ALA A 65 -13.95 31.49 -2.17
N SER A 66 -13.36 32.34 -3.02
CA SER A 66 -13.83 32.61 -4.39
C SER A 66 -13.15 31.72 -5.43
N THR A 67 -12.08 31.02 -5.07
CA THR A 67 -11.30 30.14 -5.96
C THR A 67 -10.95 28.83 -5.27
N SER A 68 -10.67 27.81 -6.07
CA SER A 68 -10.04 26.56 -5.63
C SER A 68 -8.52 26.74 -5.59
N THR A 69 -7.87 26.24 -4.55
CA THR A 69 -6.42 26.34 -4.36
C THR A 69 -5.79 24.95 -4.25
N ALA A 70 -4.55 24.82 -4.73
CA ALA A 70 -3.80 23.58 -4.69
C ALA A 70 -3.05 23.46 -3.36
N THR A 71 -3.23 22.32 -2.69
CA THR A 71 -2.49 21.95 -1.48
C THR A 71 -1.78 20.63 -1.73
N ALA A 72 -0.47 20.55 -1.46
CA ALA A 72 0.23 19.27 -1.48
C ALA A 72 -0.26 18.39 -0.32
N VAL A 73 -0.75 17.19 -0.64
CA VAL A 73 -1.35 16.26 0.33
C VAL A 73 -0.57 14.95 0.45
N SER A 74 0.32 14.66 -0.50
CA SER A 74 1.25 13.54 -0.39
C SER A 74 2.52 13.83 -1.20
N GLN A 75 3.65 13.32 -0.72
CA GLN A 75 4.95 13.32 -1.41
C GLN A 75 5.51 11.90 -1.40
N TYR A 76 6.32 11.60 -2.40
CA TYR A 76 6.96 10.30 -2.61
C TYR A 76 8.44 10.46 -2.88
N ALA A 77 9.26 9.58 -2.31
CA ALA A 77 10.68 9.46 -2.62
C ALA A 77 11.02 8.01 -2.99
N TYR A 78 11.95 7.88 -3.91
CA TYR A 78 12.32 6.64 -4.59
C TYR A 78 13.82 6.37 -4.45
N ASP A 79 14.21 5.10 -4.57
CA ASP A 79 15.62 4.74 -4.78
C ASP A 79 16.04 4.85 -6.25
N SER A 80 17.33 4.61 -6.52
CA SER A 80 17.90 4.62 -7.87
C SER A 80 17.35 3.54 -8.81
N GLN A 81 16.69 2.51 -8.29
CA GLN A 81 16.00 1.49 -9.08
C GLN A 81 14.56 1.91 -9.43
N GLY A 82 14.11 3.07 -8.95
CA GLY A 82 12.76 3.57 -9.19
C GLY A 82 11.70 2.96 -8.29
N ARG A 83 12.09 2.35 -7.17
CA ARG A 83 11.15 1.74 -6.21
C ARG A 83 10.78 2.76 -5.12
N LEU A 84 9.52 2.75 -4.68
CA LEU A 84 9.02 3.67 -3.68
C LEU A 84 9.66 3.39 -2.32
N ARG A 85 10.36 4.35 -1.73
CA ARG A 85 11.03 4.19 -0.45
C ARG A 85 10.37 4.96 0.68
N GLU A 86 9.74 6.09 0.38
CA GLU A 86 9.04 6.89 1.37
C GLU A 86 7.77 7.53 0.80
N GLN A 87 6.74 7.61 1.63
CA GLN A 87 5.54 8.41 1.39
C GLN A 87 5.19 9.18 2.65
N TRP A 88 4.82 10.45 2.52
CA TRP A 88 4.36 11.26 3.64
C TRP A 88 3.39 12.36 3.21
N ASP A 89 2.70 12.93 4.20
CA ASP A 89 1.96 14.17 4.05
C ASP A 89 2.90 15.35 4.34
N PRO A 90 3.20 16.23 3.37
CA PRO A 90 4.12 17.35 3.56
C PRO A 90 3.58 18.44 4.49
N ARG A 91 2.32 18.38 4.91
CA ARG A 91 1.70 19.34 5.83
C ARG A 91 2.04 19.08 7.30
N ILE A 92 2.59 17.90 7.61
CA ILE A 92 2.95 17.48 8.97
C ILE A 92 4.44 17.77 9.22
N SER A 93 4.74 18.41 10.34
CA SER A 93 6.11 18.71 10.79
C SER A 93 6.33 18.29 12.25
N PRO A 94 7.37 17.50 12.57
CA PRO A 94 8.33 16.90 11.63
C PRO A 94 7.66 15.88 10.69
N ALA A 95 8.29 15.60 9.54
CA ALA A 95 7.72 14.72 8.54
C ALA A 95 7.55 13.30 9.08
N LEU A 96 6.30 12.84 9.13
CA LEU A 96 5.91 11.48 9.51
C LEU A 96 5.78 10.62 8.25
N LYS A 97 6.74 9.74 8.02
CA LYS A 97 6.85 8.97 6.78
C LYS A 97 6.46 7.51 6.98
N THR A 98 5.75 6.97 6.00
CA THR A 98 5.74 5.52 5.76
C THR A 98 6.95 5.18 4.91
N SER A 99 7.77 4.23 5.33
CA SER A 99 8.96 3.82 4.58
C SER A 99 8.93 2.34 4.18
N TYR A 100 9.58 2.03 3.07
CA TYR A 100 9.64 0.69 2.50
C TYR A 100 11.10 0.26 2.25
N THR A 101 11.35 -1.03 2.41
CA THR A 101 12.57 -1.68 1.92
C THR A 101 12.20 -2.85 1.02
N TYR A 102 13.18 -3.34 0.25
CA TYR A 102 12.96 -4.37 -0.75
C TYR A 102 13.99 -5.48 -0.60
N ASP A 103 13.59 -6.71 -0.92
CA ASP A 103 14.51 -7.83 -1.05
C ASP A 103 15.20 -7.84 -2.43
N SER A 104 16.05 -8.84 -2.67
CA SER A 104 16.76 -8.99 -3.94
C SER A 104 15.87 -9.36 -5.13
N ALA A 105 14.60 -9.69 -4.90
CA ALA A 105 13.61 -10.00 -5.92
C ALA A 105 12.60 -8.85 -6.12
N ASP A 106 12.93 -7.64 -5.65
CA ASP A 106 12.12 -6.42 -5.73
C ASP A 106 10.75 -6.51 -5.03
N ARG A 107 10.61 -7.39 -4.03
CA ARG A 107 9.41 -7.46 -3.17
C ARG A 107 9.60 -6.63 -1.92
N VAL A 108 8.52 -6.06 -1.39
CA VAL A 108 8.57 -5.28 -0.14
C VAL A 108 9.01 -6.18 1.01
N LEU A 109 10.19 -5.92 1.57
CA LEU A 109 10.76 -6.67 2.69
C LEU A 109 10.30 -6.09 4.03
N THR A 110 10.26 -4.76 4.15
CA THR A 110 9.73 -4.08 5.33
C THR A 110 8.83 -2.92 4.95
N GLN A 111 7.84 -2.65 5.81
CA GLN A 111 7.05 -1.43 5.80
C GLN A 111 7.09 -0.84 7.22
N THR A 112 7.56 0.39 7.35
CA THR A 112 7.56 1.12 8.62
C THR A 112 6.50 2.21 8.56
N PRO A 113 5.38 2.08 9.28
CA PRO A 113 4.43 3.17 9.43
C PRO A 113 5.05 4.35 10.20
N PRO A 114 4.48 5.56 10.10
CA PRO A 114 5.02 6.70 10.80
C PRO A 114 4.89 6.55 12.32
N GLY A 115 6.00 6.70 13.04
CA GLY A 115 6.00 6.63 14.51
C GLY A 115 5.81 5.22 15.08
N GLU A 116 5.85 4.18 14.24
CA GLU A 116 5.69 2.78 14.66
C GLU A 116 6.91 1.93 14.29
N LEU A 117 7.02 0.77 14.94
CA LEU A 117 8.01 -0.25 14.61
C LEU A 117 7.67 -0.93 13.27
N PRO A 118 8.67 -1.39 12.50
CA PRO A 118 8.46 -1.91 11.16
C PRO A 118 7.75 -3.26 11.17
N TRP A 119 6.89 -3.45 10.17
CA TRP A 119 6.50 -4.76 9.70
C TRP A 119 7.62 -5.34 8.82
N THR A 120 7.93 -6.62 9.02
CA THR A 120 8.85 -7.40 8.19
C THR A 120 8.08 -8.55 7.54
N PHE A 121 8.19 -8.68 6.22
CA PHE A 121 7.54 -9.72 5.44
C PHE A 121 8.54 -10.80 5.06
N LYS A 122 8.13 -12.07 5.21
CA LYS A 122 8.91 -13.23 4.79
C LYS A 122 8.19 -13.90 3.64
N TYR A 123 8.88 -14.03 2.52
CA TYR A 123 8.40 -14.75 1.35
C TYR A 123 9.12 -16.09 1.18
N GLY A 124 8.49 -16.98 0.45
CA GLY A 124 9.12 -18.22 -0.02
C GLY A 124 8.25 -18.91 -1.06
N LYS A 125 8.61 -20.15 -1.36
CA LYS A 125 7.86 -21.04 -2.24
C LYS A 125 6.86 -21.87 -1.45
N VAL A 126 5.65 -21.97 -2.00
CA VAL A 126 4.54 -22.80 -1.51
C VAL A 126 4.24 -23.85 -2.56
N GLY A 127 3.99 -25.08 -2.12
CA GLY A 127 3.69 -26.20 -3.00
C GLY A 127 4.93 -26.78 -3.69
N SER A 128 4.78 -28.01 -4.16
CA SER A 128 5.84 -28.77 -4.86
C SER A 128 5.55 -28.98 -6.34
N ASN A 129 4.44 -28.46 -6.86
CA ASN A 129 4.06 -28.62 -8.25
C ASN A 129 4.95 -27.76 -9.18
N ALA A 130 4.91 -28.05 -10.48
CA ALA A 130 5.77 -27.40 -11.48
C ALA A 130 5.50 -25.89 -11.66
N VAL A 131 4.34 -25.41 -11.22
CA VAL A 131 3.94 -23.99 -11.27
C VAL A 131 4.19 -23.24 -9.96
N ALA A 132 4.68 -23.94 -8.92
CA ALA A 132 5.02 -23.34 -7.64
C ALA A 132 6.24 -22.41 -7.76
N GLY A 133 5.98 -21.11 -7.64
CA GLY A 133 6.98 -20.04 -7.66
C GLY A 133 7.36 -19.54 -6.27
N GLU A 134 8.49 -18.83 -6.21
CA GLU A 134 8.87 -18.02 -5.06
C GLU A 134 7.97 -16.77 -4.97
N GLY A 135 7.75 -16.25 -3.75
CA GLY A 135 7.05 -14.97 -3.57
C GLY A 135 5.74 -15.04 -2.83
N MET A 136 5.32 -16.23 -2.39
CA MET A 136 4.20 -16.36 -1.48
C MET A 136 4.62 -15.85 -0.10
N MET A 137 3.81 -14.98 0.50
CA MET A 137 4.08 -14.44 1.84
C MET A 137 3.79 -15.50 2.90
N LEU A 138 4.84 -16.00 3.56
CA LEU A 138 4.77 -17.07 4.55
C LEU A 138 4.58 -16.54 5.98
N ALA A 139 5.09 -15.35 6.25
CA ALA A 139 4.93 -14.71 7.56
C ALA A 139 5.06 -13.21 7.46
N LEU A 140 4.43 -12.53 8.40
CA LEU A 140 4.66 -11.12 8.70
C LEU A 140 4.99 -11.00 10.20
N SER A 141 5.91 -10.10 10.54
CA SER A 141 6.34 -9.94 11.92
C SER A 141 6.60 -8.49 12.26
N ARG A 142 6.47 -8.14 13.54
CA ARG A 142 6.86 -6.83 14.08
C ARG A 142 7.58 -7.02 15.41
N PRO A 143 8.57 -6.17 15.75
CA PRO A 143 9.18 -6.21 17.07
C PRO A 143 8.16 -5.92 18.17
N THR A 144 8.35 -6.54 19.33
CA THR A 144 7.54 -6.33 20.53
C THR A 144 8.25 -5.41 21.52
N LEU A 145 7.47 -4.86 22.45
CA LEU A 145 7.95 -3.98 23.51
C LEU A 145 8.00 -4.74 24.83
N LYS A 146 8.99 -4.39 25.64
CA LYS A 146 9.12 -4.86 27.02
C LYS A 146 7.92 -4.37 27.83
N ALA A 147 7.28 -5.29 28.55
CA ALA A 147 6.10 -4.99 29.35
C ALA A 147 6.35 -3.82 30.31
N GLY A 148 5.43 -2.85 30.32
CA GLY A 148 5.54 -1.64 31.14
C GLY A 148 6.39 -0.51 30.57
N THR A 149 6.97 -0.68 29.37
CA THR A 149 7.73 0.38 28.68
C THR A 149 6.95 0.97 27.51
N LYS A 150 7.29 2.20 27.13
CA LYS A 150 6.64 2.90 26.00
C LYS A 150 7.29 2.59 24.66
N ASP A 151 8.59 2.25 24.67
CA ASP A 151 9.43 2.21 23.48
C ASP A 151 10.64 1.25 23.59
N GLU A 152 10.85 0.57 24.72
CA GLU A 152 11.95 -0.39 24.88
C GLU A 152 11.58 -1.72 24.20
N GLN A 153 12.30 -2.11 23.15
CA GLN A 153 12.09 -3.41 22.52
C GLN A 153 12.61 -4.54 23.42
N ASP A 154 11.89 -5.65 23.48
CA ASP A 154 12.27 -6.83 24.27
C ASP A 154 13.14 -7.84 23.50
N GLY A 155 13.44 -7.54 22.23
CA GLY A 155 14.19 -8.42 21.32
C GLY A 155 13.35 -9.52 20.68
N ASN A 156 12.07 -9.66 21.07
CA ASN A 156 11.15 -10.63 20.48
C ASN A 156 10.40 -10.02 19.29
N LYS A 157 9.60 -10.87 18.62
CA LYS A 157 8.72 -10.47 17.54
C LYS A 157 7.36 -11.13 17.71
N ALA A 158 6.31 -10.35 17.47
CA ALA A 158 4.98 -10.86 17.20
C ALA A 158 4.96 -11.33 15.74
N VAL A 159 4.68 -12.63 15.51
CA VAL A 159 4.72 -13.25 14.18
C VAL A 159 3.36 -13.80 13.82
N THR A 160 2.80 -13.33 12.70
CA THR A 160 1.65 -13.97 12.06
C THR A 160 2.14 -14.83 10.91
N SER A 161 1.78 -16.12 10.92
CA SER A 161 2.20 -17.09 9.90
C SER A 161 1.04 -17.43 8.97
N LEU A 162 1.34 -17.61 7.69
CA LEU A 162 0.39 -18.00 6.66
C LEU A 162 0.75 -19.39 6.15
N VAL A 163 -0.22 -20.30 6.16
CA VAL A 163 -0.10 -21.64 5.59
C VAL A 163 -1.12 -21.75 4.47
N TYR A 164 -0.63 -21.92 3.25
CA TYR A 164 -1.44 -22.09 2.05
C TYR A 164 -1.68 -23.57 1.77
N GLU A 165 -2.48 -23.85 0.73
CA GLU A 165 -2.84 -25.20 0.31
C GLU A 165 -3.48 -26.02 1.45
N VAL A 166 -4.24 -25.34 2.33
CA VAL A 166 -5.00 -26.01 3.38
C VAL A 166 -6.08 -26.87 2.71
N PRO A 167 -6.23 -28.15 3.12
CA PRO A 167 -7.24 -29.01 2.51
C PRO A 167 -8.66 -28.44 2.68
N LEU A 168 -9.46 -28.48 1.61
CA LEU A 168 -10.87 -28.09 1.62
C LEU A 168 -11.81 -29.25 2.04
N SER A 169 -11.28 -30.48 2.13
CA SER A 169 -12.02 -31.68 2.49
C SER A 169 -11.15 -32.76 3.12
N GLY A 170 -11.80 -33.76 3.72
CA GLY A 170 -11.16 -34.89 4.38
C GLY A 170 -10.67 -34.56 5.79
N ASP A 171 -10.10 -35.54 6.49
CA ASP A 171 -9.77 -35.45 7.92
C ASP A 171 -8.72 -34.40 8.27
N LYS A 172 -8.01 -33.88 7.26
CA LYS A 172 -6.99 -32.83 7.42
C LYS A 172 -7.53 -31.43 7.13
N ALA A 173 -8.77 -31.30 6.66
CA ALA A 173 -9.40 -30.00 6.43
C ALA A 173 -9.93 -29.44 7.76
N PRO A 174 -9.54 -28.23 8.17
CA PRO A 174 -10.08 -27.61 9.37
C PRO A 174 -11.59 -27.39 9.28
N ASN A 175 -12.08 -27.07 8.07
CA ASN A 175 -13.49 -26.96 7.75
C ASN A 175 -13.74 -27.64 6.41
N ALA A 176 -14.86 -28.33 6.33
CA ALA A 176 -15.25 -29.07 5.14
C ALA A 176 -16.01 -28.12 4.19
N VAL A 177 -15.30 -27.57 3.22
CA VAL A 177 -15.77 -26.52 2.29
C VAL A 177 -15.52 -26.90 0.83
N SER A 178 -15.41 -28.19 0.53
CA SER A 178 -15.39 -28.67 -0.86
C SER A 178 -16.61 -28.20 -1.65
N PRO A 179 -16.58 -28.19 -3.01
CA PRO A 179 -17.73 -27.77 -3.81
C PRO A 179 -19.04 -28.48 -3.45
N ASN A 180 -18.99 -29.79 -3.18
CA ASN A 180 -20.17 -30.55 -2.77
C ASN A 180 -20.69 -30.13 -1.38
N GLN A 181 -19.81 -29.72 -0.48
CA GLN A 181 -20.20 -29.24 0.86
C GLN A 181 -20.72 -27.81 0.82
N ALA A 182 -20.05 -26.92 0.07
CA ALA A 182 -20.51 -25.55 -0.13
C ALA A 182 -21.92 -25.49 -0.77
N ALA A 183 -22.21 -26.39 -1.71
CA ALA A 183 -23.51 -26.50 -2.34
C ALA A 183 -24.66 -26.81 -1.35
N GLN A 184 -24.38 -27.50 -0.22
CA GLN A 184 -25.40 -27.77 0.80
C GLN A 184 -25.89 -26.48 1.48
N TRP A 185 -25.12 -25.40 1.39
CA TRP A 185 -25.49 -24.08 1.93
C TRP A 185 -25.97 -23.13 0.83
N SER A 186 -26.32 -23.66 -0.35
CA SER A 186 -26.71 -22.89 -1.54
C SER A 186 -25.63 -21.90 -2.02
N GLN A 187 -24.35 -22.21 -1.76
CA GLN A 187 -23.23 -21.48 -2.36
C GLN A 187 -22.88 -22.12 -3.70
N THR A 188 -23.05 -21.36 -4.79
CA THR A 188 -22.69 -21.79 -6.15
C THR A 188 -21.21 -21.60 -6.46
N ASP A 189 -20.57 -20.66 -5.76
CA ASP A 189 -19.14 -20.38 -5.90
C ASP A 189 -18.38 -21.07 -4.78
N ALA A 190 -17.76 -22.20 -5.10
CA ALA A 190 -16.97 -22.98 -4.15
C ALA A 190 -15.54 -22.44 -4.06
N PRO A 191 -14.90 -22.50 -2.87
CA PRO A 191 -13.49 -22.16 -2.75
C PRO A 191 -12.62 -23.14 -3.55
N THR A 192 -11.59 -22.61 -4.22
CA THR A 192 -10.57 -23.39 -4.92
C THR A 192 -9.34 -23.65 -4.05
N ASP A 193 -9.10 -22.76 -3.08
CA ASP A 193 -7.92 -22.74 -2.24
C ASP A 193 -8.30 -22.32 -0.82
N ALA A 194 -7.50 -22.74 0.16
CA ALA A 194 -7.61 -22.25 1.53
C ALA A 194 -6.25 -21.88 2.11
N THR A 195 -6.27 -20.84 2.93
CA THR A 195 -5.11 -20.33 3.66
C THR A 195 -5.47 -20.24 5.13
N ALA A 196 -4.66 -20.85 5.99
CA ALA A 196 -4.73 -20.67 7.43
C ALA A 196 -3.84 -19.48 7.84
N VAL A 197 -4.37 -18.64 8.71
CA VAL A 197 -3.65 -17.52 9.32
C VAL A 197 -3.51 -17.79 10.80
N PHE A 198 -2.28 -17.84 11.27
CA PHE A 198 -1.95 -18.03 12.68
C PHE A 198 -1.49 -16.68 13.24
N PRO A 199 -2.34 -15.97 14.00
CA PRO A 199 -2.00 -14.66 14.55
C PRO A 199 -0.90 -14.78 15.63
N ALA A 200 -0.25 -13.65 15.89
CA ALA A 200 0.77 -13.51 16.92
C ALA A 200 0.18 -13.49 18.34
#